data_AF-A0A519N5J0-F1
#
_entry.id   AF-A0A519N5J0-F1
#
_cell.length_a   1.000
_cell.length_b   1.000
_cell.length_c   1.000
_cell.angle_alpha   90.00
_cell.angle_beta   90.00
_cell.angle_gamma   90.00
#
_symmetry.space_group_name_H-M   'P 1'
#
loop_
_entity.id
_entity.type
_entity.pdbx_description
1 polymer ?
#
loop_
_entity_poly.entity_id
_entity_poly.type
_entity_poly.pdbx_seq_one_letter_code
_entity_poly.pdbx_strand_id
1 'polypeptide(L)'
;MQQEPSFITSLTIGEETHEIKVYGNVDKSDGIIYYTFALNDNNMIVLSKFDGDEWRVANTIRTNNDLAVILGKLLDKHISEYKFVP
;
A
#
# COMPACT_ATOMS: atom_id res chain seq x y z
N MET A 1 -2.51 18.32 -10.58
CA MET A 1 -3.58 17.92 -9.63
C MET A 1 -2.94 16.93 -8.67
N GLN A 2 -2.88 17.26 -7.38
CA GLN A 2 -2.32 16.37 -6.36
C GLN A 2 -3.41 15.36 -6.00
N GLN A 3 -3.15 14.06 -6.16
CA GLN A 3 -4.12 13.01 -5.83
C GLN A 3 -4.34 13.00 -4.31
N GLU A 4 -5.59 12.96 -3.86
CA GLU A 4 -5.89 12.76 -2.44
C GLU A 4 -5.53 11.32 -2.01
N PRO A 5 -5.01 11.13 -0.78
CA PRO A 5 -4.75 9.79 -0.28
C PRO A 5 -6.06 9.01 -0.13
N SER A 6 -6.02 7.73 -0.48
CA SER A 6 -7.15 6.81 -0.24
C SER A 6 -7.42 6.65 1.26
N PHE A 7 -6.35 6.60 2.06
CA PHE A 7 -6.43 6.67 3.52
C PHE A 7 -5.08 7.06 4.13
N ILE A 8 -5.10 7.40 5.41
CA ILE A 8 -3.91 7.71 6.21
C ILE A 8 -3.83 6.70 7.34
N THR A 9 -2.64 6.16 7.60
CA THR A 9 -2.38 5.20 8.68
C THR A 9 -1.06 5.51 9.37
N SER A 10 -0.78 4.84 10.48
CA SER A 10 0.50 4.94 11.17
C SER A 10 1.29 3.64 11.06
N LEU A 11 2.60 3.75 10.86
CA LEU A 11 3.52 2.62 10.86
C LEU A 11 4.65 2.90 11.84
N THR A 12 4.86 1.96 12.75
CA THR A 12 5.97 2.00 13.70
C THR A 12 7.15 1.20 13.16
N ILE A 13 8.31 1.83 13.01
CA ILE A 13 9.56 1.22 12.59
C ILE A 13 10.59 1.45 13.70
N GLY A 14 10.96 0.39 14.40
CA GLY A 14 11.76 0.52 15.63
C GLY A 14 10.95 1.24 16.71
N GLU A 15 11.44 2.38 17.19
CA GLU A 15 10.77 3.21 18.21
C GLU A 15 10.02 4.40 17.60
N GLU A 16 10.17 4.65 16.30
CA GLU A 16 9.54 5.79 15.63
C GLU A 16 8.22 5.39 14.98
N THR A 17 7.20 6.24 15.17
CA THR A 17 5.90 6.09 14.51
C THR A 17 5.75 7.16 13.44
N HIS A 18 5.56 6.72 12.20
CA HIS A 18 5.39 7.59 11.04
C HIS A 18 3.94 7.59 10.59
N GLU A 19 3.41 8.77 10.28
CA GLU A 19 2.17 8.89 9.52
C GLU A 19 2.47 8.54 8.06
N ILE A 20 1.67 7.63 7.50
CA ILE A 20 1.79 7.18 6.12
C ILE A 20 0.52 7.52 5.38
N LYS A 21 0.70 8.21 4.25
CA LYS A 21 -0.37 8.46 3.28
C LYS A 21 -0.37 7.34 2.26
N VAL A 22 -1.52 6.69 2.08
CA VAL A 22 -1.67 5.58 1.15
C VAL A 22 -2.51 6.03 -0.03
N TYR A 23 -1.93 5.93 -1.23
CA TYR A 23 -2.58 6.29 -2.49
C TYR A 23 -2.88 5.01 -3.27
N GLY A 24 -4.15 4.70 -3.46
CA GLY A 24 -4.57 3.63 -4.35
C GLY A 24 -4.64 4.12 -5.79
N ASN A 25 -3.98 3.41 -6.70
CA ASN A 25 -4.29 3.48 -8.11
C ASN A 25 -4.61 2.06 -8.59
N VAL A 26 -5.90 1.77 -8.70
CA VAL A 26 -6.34 0.54 -9.35
C VAL A 26 -6.27 0.79 -10.84
N ASP A 27 -5.12 0.50 -11.46
CA ASP A 27 -5.02 0.47 -12.90
C ASP A 27 -5.77 -0.78 -13.41
N LYS A 28 -7.08 -0.61 -13.59
CA LYS A 28 -8.00 -1.70 -13.98
C LYS A 28 -7.75 -2.21 -15.40
N SER A 29 -6.84 -1.59 -16.16
CA SER A 29 -6.57 -1.93 -17.56
C SER A 29 -6.05 -3.38 -17.69
N ASP A 30 -5.17 -3.79 -16.78
CA ASP A 30 -4.41 -5.04 -16.91
C ASP A 30 -4.57 -6.01 -15.73
N GLY A 31 -5.56 -5.76 -14.84
CA GLY A 31 -5.78 -6.59 -13.65
C GLY A 31 -4.72 -6.44 -12.56
N ILE A 32 -3.88 -5.38 -12.65
CA ILE A 32 -2.85 -5.09 -11.65
C ILE A 32 -3.32 -3.95 -10.75
N ILE A 33 -3.24 -4.19 -9.44
CA ILE A 33 -3.60 -3.23 -8.41
C ILE A 33 -2.32 -2.61 -7.85
N TYR A 34 -2.23 -1.28 -7.84
CA TYR A 34 -1.10 -0.56 -7.25
C TYR A 34 -1.54 0.27 -6.04
N TYR A 35 -0.72 0.23 -4.99
CA TYR A 35 -0.83 1.11 -3.83
C TYR A 35 0.52 1.73 -3.52
N THR A 36 0.55 3.04 -3.30
CA THR A 36 1.75 3.78 -2.92
C THR A 36 1.64 4.23 -1.47
N PHE A 37 2.59 3.82 -0.64
CA PHE A 37 2.77 4.24 0.74
C PHE A 37 3.83 5.33 0.77
N ALA A 38 3.42 6.58 1.02
CA ALA A 38 4.34 7.69 1.20
C ALA A 38 4.58 7.92 2.70
N LEU A 39 5.80 7.60 3.16
CA LEU A 39 6.25 7.90 4.52
C LEU A 39 6.62 9.38 4.64
N ASN A 40 7.18 9.95 3.57
CA ASN A 40 7.43 11.38 3.38
C ASN A 40 7.66 11.65 1.89
N ASP A 41 7.90 12.92 1.53
CA ASP A 41 8.06 13.35 0.13
C ASP A 41 9.20 12.63 -0.62
N ASN A 42 10.18 12.07 0.09
CA ASN A 42 11.34 11.39 -0.47
C ASN A 42 11.32 9.86 -0.31
N ASN A 43 10.41 9.32 0.49
CA ASN A 43 10.37 7.90 0.84
C ASN A 43 9.00 7.31 0.51
N MET A 44 8.93 6.64 -0.63
CA MET A 44 7.71 5.99 -1.12
C MET A 44 7.95 4.50 -1.35
N ILE A 45 7.01 3.68 -0.90
CA ILE A 45 6.97 2.24 -1.15
C ILE A 45 5.76 1.96 -2.03
N VAL A 46 5.98 1.35 -3.19
CA VAL A 46 4.91 0.95 -4.10
C VAL A 46 4.70 -0.55 -3.94
N LEU A 47 3.48 -0.94 -3.55
CA LEU A 47 3.01 -2.31 -3.64
C LEU A 47 2.22 -2.52 -4.92
N SER A 48 2.38 -3.71 -5.48
CA SER A 48 1.57 -4.21 -6.59
C SER A 48 1.03 -5.59 -6.26
N LYS A 49 -0.18 -5.89 -6.73
CA LYS A 49 -0.81 -7.20 -6.68
C LYS A 49 -1.50 -7.46 -8.01
N PHE A 50 -1.23 -8.60 -8.63
CA PHE A 50 -2.04 -9.09 -9.74
C PHE A 50 -3.29 -9.76 -9.16
N ASP A 51 -4.44 -9.67 -9.83
CA ASP A 51 -5.70 -10.18 -9.28
C ASP A 51 -5.58 -11.62 -8.76
N GLY A 52 -5.89 -11.84 -7.48
CA GLY A 52 -5.75 -13.13 -6.80
C GLY A 52 -4.35 -13.50 -6.27
N ASP A 53 -3.29 -12.78 -6.64
CA ASP A 53 -1.91 -13.07 -6.23
C ASP A 53 -1.53 -12.44 -4.88
N GLU A 54 -0.28 -12.62 -4.42
CA GLU A 54 0.25 -11.97 -3.22
C GLU A 54 0.72 -10.53 -3.49
N TRP A 55 0.69 -9.68 -2.46
CA TRP A 55 1.28 -8.34 -2.51
C TRP A 55 2.81 -8.42 -2.68
N ARG A 56 3.36 -7.58 -3.56
CA ARG A 56 4.81 -7.48 -3.81
C ARG A 56 5.24 -6.02 -3.84
N VAL A 57 6.48 -5.74 -3.41
CA VAL A 57 7.04 -4.39 -3.56
C VAL A 57 7.55 -4.19 -4.99
N ALA A 58 7.10 -3.14 -5.65
CA ALA A 58 7.34 -2.88 -7.08
C ALA A 58 8.51 -1.93 -7.35
N ASN A 59 8.83 -1.03 -6.43
CA ASN A 59 9.79 0.08 -6.66
C ASN A 59 11.10 -0.02 -5.87
N THR A 60 11.38 -1.16 -5.24
CA THR A 60 12.67 -1.46 -4.59
C THR A 60 13.34 -2.61 -5.30
N ILE A 61 14.65 -2.47 -5.53
CA ILE A 61 15.51 -3.51 -6.12
C ILE A 61 15.59 -4.74 -5.18
N ARG A 62 15.36 -4.55 -3.88
CA ARG A 62 15.25 -5.65 -2.91
C ARG A 62 13.80 -6.10 -2.84
N THR A 63 13.53 -7.29 -3.36
CA THR A 63 12.32 -8.08 -3.08
C THR A 63 12.30 -8.45 -1.60
N ASN A 64 11.94 -7.49 -0.75
CA ASN A 64 11.72 -7.75 0.66
C ASN A 64 10.29 -8.25 0.85
N ASN A 65 10.12 -9.57 0.76
CA ASN A 65 8.81 -10.22 0.89
C ASN A 65 8.15 -9.91 2.24
N ASP A 66 8.92 -9.76 3.32
CA ASP A 66 8.37 -9.48 4.65
C ASP A 66 7.67 -8.13 4.70
N LEU A 67 8.27 -7.10 4.07
CA LEU A 67 7.66 -5.77 3.98
C LEU A 67 6.37 -5.80 3.15
N ALA A 68 6.39 -6.52 2.02
CA ALA A 68 5.20 -6.69 1.18
C ALA A 68 4.06 -7.39 1.92
N VAL A 69 4.37 -8.40 2.73
CA VAL A 69 3.38 -9.13 3.55
C VAL A 69 2.80 -8.23 4.63
N ILE A 70 3.62 -7.46 5.36
CA ILE A 70 3.15 -6.57 6.43
C ILE A 70 2.22 -5.50 5.86
N LEU A 71 2.69 -4.78 4.84
CA LEU A 71 1.92 -3.69 4.24
C LEU A 71 0.70 -4.21 3.47
N GLY A 72 0.81 -5.38 2.84
CA GLY A 72 -0.31 -6.06 2.18
C GLY A 72 -1.43 -6.43 3.14
N LYS A 73 -1.10 -6.95 4.34
CA LYS A 73 -2.09 -7.22 5.39
C LYS A 73 -2.81 -5.96 5.86
N LEU A 74 -2.11 -4.82 5.95
CA LEU A 74 -2.73 -3.53 6.28
C LEU A 74 -3.75 -3.11 5.22
N LEU A 75 -3.41 -3.28 3.93
CA LEU A 75 -4.35 -3.03 2.83
C LEU A 75 -5.54 -3.96 2.87
N ASP A 76 -5.32 -5.27 3.00
CA ASP A 76 -6.40 -6.25 2.98
C ASP A 76 -7.37 -6.02 4.16
N LYS A 77 -6.85 -5.67 5.34
CA LYS A 77 -7.68 -5.28 6.50
C LYS A 77 -8.52 -4.04 6.18
N HIS A 78 -7.90 -2.97 5.69
CA HIS A 78 -8.61 -1.75 5.34
C HIS A 78 -9.65 -1.98 4.24
N ILE A 79 -9.30 -2.67 3.15
CA ILE A 79 -10.22 -3.00 2.06
C ILE A 79 -11.40 -3.85 2.58
N SER A 80 -11.15 -4.80 3.50
CA SER A 80 -12.22 -5.62 4.08
C SER A 80 -13.19 -4.83 4.95
N GLU A 81 -12.69 -3.84 5.70
CA GLU A 81 -13.51 -2.97 6.55
C GLU A 81 -14.42 -2.03 5.71
N TYR A 82 -13.99 -1.66 4.51
CA TYR A 82 -14.77 -0.81 3.59
C TYR A 82 -15.64 -1.60 2.60
N LYS A 83 -15.51 -2.94 2.53
CA LYS A 83 -16.40 -3.81 1.73
C LYS A 83 -17.74 -4.11 2.39
N PHE A 84 -18.01 -3.58 3.58
CA PHE A 84 -19.31 -3.62 4.25
C PHE A 84 -19.94 -2.22 4.31
N VAL A 85 -20.47 -1.78 3.17
CA VAL A 85 -21.58 -0.82 3.16
C VAL A 85 -22.71 -1.51 2.38
N PRO A 86 -23.79 -1.96 3.04
CA PRO A 86 -24.95 -2.56 2.36
C PRO A 86 -25.65 -1.56 1.42
#